data_AF-A0AA86TWD3-F1
#
_entry.id   AF-A0AA86TWD3-F1
#
_cell.length_a   1.000
_cell.length_b   1.000
_cell.length_c   1.000
_cell.angle_alpha   90.00
_cell.angle_beta   90.00
_cell.angle_gamma   90.00
#
_symmetry.space_group_name_H-M   'P 1'
#
loop_
_entity.id
_entity.type
_entity.pdbx_description
1 polymer ?
#
loop_
_entity_poly.entity_id
_entity_poly.type
_entity_poly.pdbx_seq_one_letter_code
_entity_poly.pdbx_strand_id
1 'polypeptide(L)'
;MCQDGNLEIGDQFNWGDPEVKNLWFLEKFDIQTLKLYIRNDMYVKLRNNTLKELKVHNCLDQDYIDRQQRLNVDDLELENLEVLDLLNINLDNDQLFNLAKFKKLHSLNISYNNVDLTHVHMVSSLTKLYMRHCGLKNIDQISSLVNLEELDVSRNTDLDLGSLCKLQSLTKLSMNNCGLKNIDQIVPLITLQALDISENQLQIIDSIGQLINLKELDIRSNKQIDIAPLKDLVSLIKLNLQYCKISQISILYIEQCKLRDNVTLSLMQEIFNNLRNQPDLQYVHAVDQTCHNYIIQHYITLQYLKKLTNLNLESCNLVSVYVLRPLINLEYLNISNNKIVYLDANIKEMKKLENFSVNNNLISDFSSLEQHPNYNNLDEDDYRCFNISEQKEPSKEELCKAIKINNIECPNIQLKQIQNQHQSLKTAFNSFKKEINTTMSNARQSKIQFTAKIIHIFQYLNKSEFVDQ
;
A
#
# COMPACT_ATOMS: atom_id res chain seq x y z
N MET A 1 -34.74 1.04 2.77
CA MET A 1 -34.75 1.37 4.22
C MET A 1 -34.13 2.74 4.36
N CYS A 2 -34.78 3.68 5.04
CA CYS A 2 -34.18 4.98 5.37
C CYS A 2 -33.76 4.89 6.84
N GLN A 3 -32.47 4.69 7.10
CA GLN A 3 -31.92 4.85 8.45
C GLN A 3 -31.15 6.17 8.46
N ASP A 4 -31.49 7.03 9.43
CA ASP A 4 -30.78 8.29 9.72
C ASP A 4 -30.68 9.29 8.56
N GLY A 5 -31.72 9.36 7.72
CA GLY A 5 -31.76 10.27 6.56
C GLY A 5 -30.88 9.82 5.38
N ASN A 6 -30.30 8.63 5.45
CA ASN A 6 -29.58 7.99 4.34
C ASN A 6 -30.48 6.97 3.66
N LEU A 7 -30.58 7.07 2.33
CA LEU A 7 -31.28 6.11 1.49
C LEU A 7 -30.34 5.54 0.44
N GLU A 8 -30.26 4.21 0.38
CA GLU A 8 -29.53 3.49 -0.66
C GLU A 8 -30.52 2.66 -1.47
N ILE A 9 -30.52 2.86 -2.79
CA ILE A 9 -31.34 2.10 -3.74
C ILE A 9 -30.39 1.30 -4.63
N GLY A 10 -30.32 0.00 -4.34
CA GLY A 10 -29.45 -0.95 -5.04
C GLY A 10 -30.03 -1.49 -6.34
N ASP A 11 -29.27 -2.39 -6.95
CA ASP A 11 -29.53 -3.02 -8.24
C ASP A 11 -30.69 -4.03 -8.26
N GLN A 12 -31.13 -4.48 -7.09
CA GLN A 12 -32.26 -5.41 -6.94
C GLN A 12 -33.63 -4.75 -7.14
N PHE A 13 -33.68 -3.42 -7.26
CA PHE A 13 -34.89 -2.70 -7.58
C PHE A 13 -35.27 -2.91 -9.06
N ASN A 14 -36.55 -3.20 -9.35
CA ASN A 14 -37.01 -3.35 -10.72
C ASN A 14 -37.17 -1.98 -11.40
N TRP A 15 -36.07 -1.48 -11.95
CA TRP A 15 -36.00 -0.19 -12.64
C TRP A 15 -36.67 -0.16 -14.03
N GLY A 16 -37.18 -1.31 -14.50
CA GLY A 16 -37.93 -1.42 -15.77
C GLY A 16 -39.36 -0.87 -15.70
N ASP A 17 -39.89 -0.63 -14.50
CA ASP A 17 -41.24 -0.10 -14.29
C ASP A 17 -41.26 1.43 -14.47
N PRO A 18 -42.06 1.99 -15.42
CA PRO A 18 -42.19 3.43 -15.63
C PRO A 18 -42.60 4.23 -14.38
N GLU A 19 -43.35 3.64 -13.45
CA GLU A 19 -43.72 4.29 -12.18
C GLU A 19 -42.54 4.36 -11.19
N VAL A 20 -41.57 3.44 -11.30
CA VAL A 20 -40.36 3.38 -10.47
C VAL A 20 -39.25 4.33 -11.00
N LYS A 21 -39.32 4.73 -12.28
CA LYS A 21 -38.36 5.69 -12.90
C LYS A 21 -38.47 7.13 -12.38
N ASN A 22 -39.63 7.50 -11.82
CA ASN A 22 -39.85 8.82 -11.23
C ASN A 22 -39.72 8.76 -9.70
N LEU A 23 -38.56 9.13 -9.18
CA LEU A 23 -38.31 9.21 -7.74
C LEU A 23 -38.92 10.48 -7.10
N TRP A 24 -39.92 11.10 -7.72
CA TRP A 24 -40.60 12.29 -7.18
C TRP A 24 -41.29 12.03 -5.84
N PHE A 25 -41.64 10.77 -5.53
CA PHE A 25 -42.16 10.43 -4.21
C PHE A 25 -41.16 10.78 -3.09
N LEU A 26 -39.85 10.84 -3.40
CA LEU A 26 -38.82 11.21 -2.45
C LEU A 26 -38.96 12.66 -1.94
N GLU A 27 -39.68 13.55 -2.64
CA GLU A 27 -39.95 14.91 -2.14
C GLU A 27 -40.69 14.90 -0.79
N LYS A 28 -41.45 13.84 -0.50
CA LYS A 28 -42.22 13.70 0.75
C LYS A 28 -41.38 13.22 1.93
N PHE A 29 -40.12 12.85 1.70
CA PHE A 29 -39.24 12.29 2.71
C PHE A 29 -38.10 13.24 3.03
N ASP A 30 -37.76 13.34 4.31
CA ASP A 30 -36.56 14.06 4.74
C ASP A 30 -35.34 13.15 4.59
N ILE A 31 -34.67 13.28 3.45
CA ILE A 31 -33.50 12.48 3.07
C ILE A 31 -32.35 13.45 2.88
N GLN A 32 -31.25 13.24 3.60
CA GLN A 32 -30.05 14.06 3.51
C GLN A 32 -29.09 13.50 2.46
N THR A 33 -29.01 12.18 2.34
CA THR A 33 -28.11 11.47 1.40
C THR A 33 -28.86 10.41 0.63
N LEU A 34 -28.67 10.38 -0.69
CA LEU A 34 -29.22 9.37 -1.58
C LEU A 34 -28.11 8.74 -2.40
N LYS A 35 -27.96 7.42 -2.29
CA LYS A 35 -27.08 6.62 -3.15
C LYS A 35 -27.90 5.73 -4.07
N LEU A 36 -27.72 5.90 -5.37
CA LEU A 36 -28.39 5.16 -6.43
C LEU A 36 -27.35 4.33 -7.18
N TYR A 37 -27.63 3.04 -7.32
CA TYR A 37 -26.87 2.19 -8.24
C TYR A 37 -27.75 1.89 -9.44
N ILE A 38 -27.31 2.37 -10.60
CA ILE A 38 -28.10 2.35 -11.83
C ILE A 38 -27.58 1.27 -12.80
N ARG A 39 -28.49 0.53 -13.41
CA ARG A 39 -28.24 -0.36 -14.58
C ARG A 39 -28.90 0.27 -15.82
N ASN A 40 -28.49 -0.18 -17.01
CA ASN A 40 -28.92 0.24 -18.36
C ASN A 40 -30.27 0.99 -18.50
N ASP A 41 -30.31 2.01 -19.37
CA ASP A 41 -31.50 2.76 -19.84
C ASP A 41 -32.36 3.42 -18.76
N MET A 42 -31.71 3.87 -17.69
CA MET A 42 -32.34 4.55 -16.57
C MET A 42 -32.35 6.07 -16.76
N TYR A 43 -33.57 6.61 -16.76
CA TYR A 43 -33.85 8.04 -16.69
C TYR A 43 -34.36 8.34 -15.28
N VAL A 44 -33.56 9.02 -14.47
CA VAL A 44 -33.92 9.34 -13.08
C VAL A 44 -34.41 10.78 -13.02
N LYS A 45 -35.70 10.96 -12.72
CA LYS A 45 -36.23 12.26 -12.25
C LYS A 45 -36.23 12.27 -10.74
N LEU A 46 -35.67 13.31 -10.15
CA LEU A 46 -35.55 13.42 -8.70
C LEU A 46 -35.88 14.83 -8.25
N ARG A 47 -36.78 14.94 -7.30
CA ARG A 47 -37.15 16.19 -6.65
C ARG A 47 -37.10 15.98 -5.15
N ASN A 48 -36.29 16.77 -4.46
CA ASN A 48 -36.19 16.72 -3.01
C ASN A 48 -35.57 18.02 -2.48
N ASN A 49 -36.19 18.61 -1.45
CA ASN A 49 -35.80 19.90 -0.91
C ASN A 49 -34.89 19.80 0.33
N THR A 50 -34.62 18.61 0.86
CA THR A 50 -33.71 18.41 2.00
C THR A 50 -32.42 17.67 1.64
N LEU A 51 -32.36 17.08 0.45
CA LEU A 51 -31.22 16.32 -0.06
C LEU A 51 -30.00 17.22 -0.27
N LYS A 52 -28.91 16.86 0.39
CA LYS A 52 -27.61 17.52 0.31
C LYS A 52 -26.60 16.72 -0.49
N GLU A 53 -26.71 15.41 -0.47
CA GLU A 53 -25.78 14.52 -1.16
C GLU A 53 -26.50 13.54 -2.07
N LEU A 54 -26.13 13.55 -3.36
CA LEU A 54 -26.59 12.58 -4.34
C LEU A 54 -25.39 11.85 -4.93
N LYS A 55 -25.40 10.52 -4.79
CA LYS A 55 -24.44 9.61 -5.41
C LYS A 55 -25.18 8.74 -6.42
N VAL A 56 -24.78 8.79 -7.68
CA VAL A 56 -25.31 7.95 -8.76
C VAL A 56 -24.15 7.22 -9.38
N HIS A 57 -24.10 5.91 -9.13
CA HIS A 57 -23.03 5.03 -9.58
C HIS A 57 -23.60 3.99 -10.54
N ASN A 58 -22.88 3.68 -11.60
CA ASN A 58 -23.24 2.56 -12.45
C ASN A 58 -22.89 1.23 -11.76
N CYS A 59 -23.80 0.25 -11.81
CA CYS A 59 -23.60 -1.08 -11.22
C CYS A 59 -22.64 -1.98 -12.02
N LEU A 60 -22.33 -1.63 -13.27
CA LEU A 60 -21.47 -2.44 -14.14
C LEU A 60 -20.00 -2.08 -13.90
N ASP A 61 -19.13 -3.10 -14.01
CA ASP A 61 -17.67 -2.95 -13.86
C ASP A 61 -17.13 -1.81 -14.74
N GLN A 62 -16.07 -1.16 -14.27
CA GLN A 62 -15.45 0.05 -14.84
C GLN A 62 -15.10 -0.05 -16.34
N ASP A 63 -15.05 -1.25 -16.90
CA ASP A 63 -14.64 -1.54 -18.28
C ASP A 63 -15.82 -1.69 -19.27
N TYR A 64 -17.07 -1.65 -18.83
CA TYR A 64 -18.25 -1.80 -19.70
C TYR A 64 -19.01 -0.47 -19.85
N ILE A 65 -18.58 0.35 -20.81
CA ILE A 65 -19.32 1.55 -21.25
C ILE A 65 -20.40 1.11 -22.24
N ASP A 66 -21.58 0.76 -21.73
CA ASP A 66 -22.76 0.61 -22.58
C ASP A 66 -23.24 2.00 -23.01
N ARG A 67 -23.47 2.20 -24.31
CA ARG A 67 -23.71 3.51 -24.94
C ARG A 67 -25.10 4.10 -24.66
N GLN A 68 -25.86 3.54 -23.72
CA GLN A 68 -27.28 3.92 -23.51
C GLN A 68 -27.61 4.50 -22.12
N GLN A 69 -26.63 4.77 -21.26
CA GLN A 69 -26.91 5.41 -19.98
C GLN A 69 -27.10 6.93 -20.14
N ARG A 70 -28.20 7.46 -19.59
CA ARG A 70 -28.52 8.90 -19.57
C ARG A 70 -29.18 9.29 -18.26
N LEU A 71 -28.39 9.53 -17.22
CA LEU A 71 -28.84 10.44 -16.17
C LEU A 71 -28.85 11.85 -16.78
N ASN A 72 -30.01 12.47 -16.92
CA ASN A 72 -30.08 13.87 -17.30
C ASN A 72 -30.13 14.74 -16.05
N VAL A 73 -29.08 15.54 -15.86
CA VAL A 73 -28.98 16.46 -14.72
C VAL A 73 -30.16 17.43 -14.67
N ASP A 74 -30.79 17.72 -15.81
CA ASP A 74 -31.92 18.65 -15.91
C ASP A 74 -33.13 18.23 -15.09
N ASP A 75 -33.33 16.92 -14.97
CA ASP A 75 -34.46 16.35 -14.23
C ASP A 75 -34.26 16.27 -12.72
N LEU A 76 -33.13 16.79 -12.23
CA LEU A 76 -32.82 16.92 -10.82
C LEU A 76 -33.25 18.30 -10.29
N GLU A 77 -34.34 18.31 -9.52
CA GLU A 77 -34.85 19.48 -8.80
C GLU A 77 -34.40 19.41 -7.33
N LEU A 78 -33.13 19.78 -7.08
CA LEU A 78 -32.43 19.62 -5.79
C LEU A 78 -31.84 20.95 -5.32
N GLU A 79 -32.66 21.79 -4.67
CA GLU A 79 -32.27 23.16 -4.30
C GLU A 79 -31.12 23.23 -3.28
N ASN A 80 -30.99 22.22 -2.43
CA ASN A 80 -30.03 22.17 -1.33
C ASN A 80 -28.84 21.24 -1.59
N LEU A 81 -28.64 20.82 -2.84
CA LEU A 81 -27.55 19.91 -3.20
C LEU A 81 -26.18 20.57 -2.98
N GLU A 82 -25.36 19.92 -2.15
CA GLU A 82 -24.02 20.32 -1.74
C GLU A 82 -22.95 19.40 -2.37
N VAL A 83 -23.27 18.11 -2.52
CA VAL A 83 -22.40 17.06 -3.05
C VAL A 83 -23.11 16.28 -4.16
N LEU A 84 -22.47 16.18 -5.32
CA LEU A 84 -22.94 15.41 -6.47
C LEU A 84 -21.84 14.48 -6.96
N ASP A 85 -22.10 13.18 -6.96
CA ASP A 85 -21.15 12.14 -7.34
C ASP A 85 -21.76 11.26 -8.42
N LEU A 86 -21.24 11.40 -9.64
CA LEU A 86 -21.73 10.81 -10.88
C LEU A 86 -20.65 9.89 -11.44
N LEU A 87 -20.48 8.72 -10.82
CA LEU A 87 -19.37 7.81 -11.13
C LEU A 87 -19.76 6.82 -12.24
N ASN A 88 -19.04 6.86 -13.36
CA ASN A 88 -19.18 5.91 -14.47
C ASN A 88 -20.61 5.84 -15.08
N ILE A 89 -21.30 6.97 -15.20
CA ILE A 89 -22.71 7.02 -15.64
C ILE A 89 -22.90 7.49 -17.10
N ASN A 90 -21.82 7.56 -17.88
CA ASN A 90 -21.79 8.02 -19.27
C ASN A 90 -22.47 9.40 -19.45
N LEU A 91 -21.99 10.41 -18.73
CA LEU A 91 -22.44 11.79 -18.91
C LEU A 91 -22.21 12.25 -20.37
N ASP A 92 -23.25 12.80 -20.99
CA ASP A 92 -23.13 13.44 -22.31
C ASP A 92 -22.63 14.89 -22.14
N ASN A 93 -21.98 15.44 -23.16
CA ASN A 93 -21.25 16.71 -23.11
C ASN A 93 -22.13 17.92 -22.76
N ASP A 94 -23.42 17.88 -23.10
CA ASP A 94 -24.37 18.97 -22.83
C ASP A 94 -24.84 19.01 -21.36
N GLN A 95 -24.59 17.97 -20.57
CA GLN A 95 -25.19 17.83 -19.24
C GLN A 95 -24.50 18.64 -18.13
N LEU A 96 -23.24 19.07 -18.35
CA LEU A 96 -22.53 19.89 -17.35
C LEU A 96 -22.99 21.35 -17.34
N PHE A 97 -23.58 21.87 -18.44
CA PHE A 97 -24.10 23.24 -18.51
C PHE A 97 -25.12 23.52 -17.40
N ASN A 98 -25.96 22.53 -17.08
CA ASN A 98 -27.05 22.70 -16.13
C ASN A 98 -26.65 22.48 -14.67
N LEU A 99 -25.39 22.14 -14.38
CA LEU A 99 -24.89 22.07 -12.99
C LEU A 99 -24.91 23.43 -12.29
N ALA A 100 -24.87 24.54 -13.04
CA ALA A 100 -24.92 25.89 -12.51
C ALA A 100 -26.20 26.19 -11.71
N LYS A 101 -27.27 25.39 -11.88
CA LYS A 101 -28.50 25.53 -11.09
C LYS A 101 -28.32 25.14 -9.61
N PHE A 102 -27.33 24.31 -9.30
CA PHE A 102 -27.04 23.86 -7.93
C PHE A 102 -26.15 24.87 -7.21
N LYS A 103 -26.77 25.93 -6.69
CA LYS A 103 -26.07 27.09 -6.10
C LYS A 103 -25.24 26.78 -4.84
N LYS A 104 -25.51 25.65 -4.18
CA LYS A 104 -24.79 25.20 -2.98
C LYS A 104 -23.75 24.12 -3.28
N LEU A 105 -23.63 23.68 -4.53
CA LEU A 105 -22.75 22.59 -4.90
C LEU A 105 -21.30 23.00 -4.69
N HIS A 106 -20.62 22.32 -3.79
CA HIS A 106 -19.21 22.54 -3.49
C HIS A 106 -18.35 21.31 -3.79
N SER A 107 -18.95 20.13 -3.98
CA SER A 107 -18.24 18.90 -4.32
C SER A 107 -18.86 18.22 -5.53
N LEU A 108 -18.07 18.00 -6.58
CA LEU A 108 -18.48 17.33 -7.79
C LEU A 108 -17.52 16.19 -8.14
N ASN A 109 -18.04 14.97 -8.29
CA ASN A 109 -17.31 13.85 -8.87
C ASN A 109 -17.96 13.44 -10.19
N ILE A 110 -17.19 13.47 -11.27
CA ILE A 110 -17.59 13.05 -12.62
C ILE A 110 -16.63 12.00 -13.19
N SER A 111 -15.87 11.33 -12.31
CA SER A 111 -14.87 10.33 -12.70
C SER A 111 -15.49 9.20 -13.53
N TYR A 112 -14.70 8.65 -14.44
CA TYR A 112 -15.07 7.58 -15.38
C TYR A 112 -16.20 7.99 -16.34
N ASN A 113 -16.33 9.27 -16.65
CA ASN A 113 -17.20 9.76 -17.72
C ASN A 113 -16.37 10.48 -18.78
N ASN A 114 -16.73 10.32 -20.05
CA ASN A 114 -16.17 11.12 -21.12
C ASN A 114 -16.86 12.50 -21.13
N VAL A 115 -16.21 13.53 -20.59
CA VAL A 115 -16.84 14.83 -20.31
C VAL A 115 -16.13 16.00 -21.00
N ASP A 116 -16.90 16.95 -21.50
CA ASP A 116 -16.44 18.25 -21.95
C ASP A 116 -16.54 19.29 -20.81
N LEU A 117 -15.39 19.83 -20.40
CA LEU A 117 -15.30 20.81 -19.32
C LEU A 117 -15.71 22.25 -19.71
N THR A 118 -16.15 22.50 -20.94
CA THR A 118 -16.44 23.86 -21.45
C THR A 118 -17.30 24.70 -20.48
N HIS A 119 -18.27 24.11 -19.78
CA HIS A 119 -19.19 24.83 -18.88
C HIS A 119 -18.87 24.70 -17.39
N VAL A 120 -17.80 23.97 -17.01
CA VAL A 120 -17.48 23.71 -15.59
C VAL A 120 -17.24 25.00 -14.79
N HIS A 121 -16.75 26.03 -15.47
CA HIS A 121 -16.50 27.36 -14.90
C HIS A 121 -17.76 28.03 -14.32
N MET A 122 -18.96 27.62 -14.77
CA MET A 122 -20.23 28.16 -14.27
C MET A 122 -20.56 27.71 -12.85
N VAL A 123 -19.91 26.64 -12.35
CA VAL A 123 -20.07 26.13 -10.99
C VAL A 123 -18.90 26.61 -10.11
N SER A 124 -18.73 27.93 -10.02
CA SER A 124 -17.58 28.56 -9.35
C SER A 124 -17.55 28.36 -7.82
N SER A 125 -18.60 27.78 -7.24
CA SER A 125 -18.70 27.41 -5.82
C SER A 125 -17.94 26.13 -5.46
N LEU A 126 -17.44 25.38 -6.45
CA LEU A 126 -16.73 24.13 -6.20
C LEU A 126 -15.45 24.35 -5.38
N THR A 127 -15.33 23.57 -4.31
CA THR A 127 -14.11 23.39 -3.52
C THR A 127 -13.49 22.02 -3.73
N LYS A 128 -14.26 21.03 -4.23
CA LYS A 128 -13.78 19.68 -4.55
C LYS A 128 -14.23 19.26 -5.94
N LEU A 129 -13.30 18.77 -6.76
CA LEU A 129 -13.57 18.30 -8.11
C LEU A 129 -12.79 17.02 -8.40
N TYR A 130 -13.50 15.96 -8.81
CA TYR A 130 -12.90 14.67 -9.15
C TYR A 130 -13.26 14.29 -10.59
N MET A 131 -12.23 14.10 -11.42
CA MET A 131 -12.32 13.86 -12.86
C MET A 131 -11.37 12.73 -13.27
N ARG A 132 -11.31 11.67 -12.46
CA ARG A 132 -10.43 10.53 -12.72
C ARG A 132 -10.91 9.78 -13.95
N HIS A 133 -10.00 9.43 -14.85
CA HIS A 133 -10.30 8.67 -16.06
C HIS A 133 -11.44 9.26 -16.91
N CYS A 134 -11.33 10.55 -17.24
CA CYS A 134 -12.31 11.28 -18.06
C CYS A 134 -11.89 11.46 -19.51
N GLY A 135 -10.74 10.91 -19.92
CA GLY A 135 -10.20 11.06 -21.28
C GLY A 135 -9.68 12.47 -21.57
N LEU A 136 -9.43 13.29 -20.55
CA LEU A 136 -9.04 14.68 -20.68
C LEU A 136 -7.61 14.81 -21.27
N LYS A 137 -7.42 15.85 -22.09
CA LYS A 137 -6.09 16.24 -22.63
C LYS A 137 -5.61 17.60 -22.15
N ASN A 138 -6.50 18.45 -21.65
CA ASN A 138 -6.18 19.69 -20.96
C ASN A 138 -7.24 19.97 -19.88
N ILE A 139 -6.95 20.93 -19.01
CA ILE A 139 -7.81 21.36 -17.91
C ILE A 139 -7.88 22.89 -17.81
N ASP A 140 -7.78 23.59 -18.93
CA ASP A 140 -7.77 25.07 -18.93
C ASP A 140 -9.09 25.67 -18.44
N GLN A 141 -10.19 24.96 -18.63
CA GLN A 141 -11.55 25.37 -18.31
C GLN A 141 -11.81 25.42 -16.80
N ILE A 142 -11.07 24.63 -16.00
CA ILE A 142 -11.18 24.71 -14.52
C ILE A 142 -10.33 25.84 -13.94
N SER A 143 -9.53 26.55 -14.74
CA SER A 143 -8.56 27.54 -14.24
C SER A 143 -9.19 28.76 -13.55
N SER A 144 -10.50 28.97 -13.71
CA SER A 144 -11.28 29.98 -12.99
C SER A 144 -11.86 29.50 -11.66
N LEU A 145 -11.80 28.21 -11.34
CA LEU A 145 -12.32 27.62 -10.10
C LEU A 145 -11.32 27.83 -8.96
N VAL A 146 -11.00 29.09 -8.66
CA VAL A 146 -9.93 29.50 -7.73
C VAL A 146 -10.16 29.07 -6.26
N ASN A 147 -11.38 28.64 -5.93
CA ASN A 147 -11.74 28.12 -4.61
C ASN A 147 -11.53 26.61 -4.47
N LEU A 148 -11.03 25.91 -5.50
CA LEU A 148 -10.73 24.48 -5.41
C LEU A 148 -9.65 24.22 -4.35
N GLU A 149 -10.00 23.38 -3.39
CA GLU A 149 -9.15 22.89 -2.31
C GLU A 149 -8.70 21.45 -2.54
N GLU A 150 -9.51 20.64 -3.26
CA GLU A 150 -9.24 19.23 -3.56
C GLU A 150 -9.53 18.93 -5.03
N LEU A 151 -8.53 18.40 -5.74
CA LEU A 151 -8.62 18.06 -7.16
C LEU A 151 -8.04 16.67 -7.44
N ASP A 152 -8.80 15.84 -8.16
CA ASP A 152 -8.32 14.57 -8.70
C ASP A 152 -8.49 14.56 -10.23
N VAL A 153 -7.37 14.46 -10.95
CA VAL A 153 -7.32 14.33 -12.42
C VAL A 153 -6.61 13.05 -12.84
N SER A 154 -6.53 12.08 -11.95
CA SER A 154 -5.78 10.85 -12.16
C SER A 154 -6.27 10.04 -13.35
N ARG A 155 -5.42 9.20 -13.93
CA ARG A 155 -5.76 8.34 -15.10
C ARG A 155 -6.21 9.11 -16.35
N ASN A 156 -5.81 10.37 -16.49
CA ASN A 156 -5.90 11.13 -17.73
C ASN A 156 -4.50 11.21 -18.34
N THR A 157 -4.19 10.28 -19.25
CA THR A 157 -2.85 10.16 -19.86
C THR A 157 -2.55 11.33 -20.81
N ASP A 158 -1.34 11.88 -20.75
CA ASP A 158 -0.89 13.05 -21.52
C ASP A 158 -1.68 14.33 -21.23
N LEU A 159 -2.11 14.49 -19.98
CA LEU A 159 -2.84 15.67 -19.53
C LEU A 159 -1.90 16.88 -19.45
N ASP A 160 -2.23 17.98 -20.14
CA ASP A 160 -1.58 19.27 -19.93
C ASP A 160 -2.07 19.90 -18.63
N LEU A 161 -1.15 20.11 -17.68
CA LEU A 161 -1.43 20.69 -16.36
C LEU A 161 -1.05 22.17 -16.26
N GLY A 162 -0.75 22.85 -17.38
CA GLY A 162 -0.29 24.25 -17.38
C GLY A 162 -1.21 25.21 -16.63
N SER A 163 -2.52 24.94 -16.62
CA SER A 163 -3.51 25.74 -15.92
C SER A 163 -3.63 25.48 -14.41
N LEU A 164 -3.00 24.44 -13.86
CA LEU A 164 -3.03 24.16 -12.42
C LEU A 164 -2.46 25.29 -11.59
N CYS A 165 -1.46 26.02 -12.10
CA CYS A 165 -0.82 27.12 -11.38
C CYS A 165 -1.79 28.24 -10.94
N LYS A 166 -3.00 28.31 -11.52
CA LYS A 166 -4.04 29.28 -11.14
C LYS A 166 -4.87 28.85 -9.92
N LEU A 167 -4.84 27.57 -9.55
CA LEU A 167 -5.67 26.99 -8.48
C LEU A 167 -4.98 27.08 -7.11
N GLN A 168 -4.67 28.31 -6.68
CA GLN A 168 -3.81 28.59 -5.53
C GLN A 168 -4.39 28.15 -4.17
N SER A 169 -5.68 27.81 -4.11
CA SER A 169 -6.32 27.30 -2.89
C SER A 169 -6.15 25.78 -2.70
N LEU A 170 -5.54 25.08 -3.67
CA LEU A 170 -5.41 23.62 -3.60
C LEU A 170 -4.58 23.16 -2.41
N THR A 171 -5.20 22.34 -1.57
CA THR A 171 -4.55 21.67 -0.44
C THR A 171 -4.33 20.19 -0.71
N LYS A 172 -5.09 19.60 -1.64
CA LYS A 172 -4.97 18.20 -2.05
C LYS A 172 -5.04 18.06 -3.56
N LEU A 173 -4.09 17.32 -4.12
CA LEU A 173 -4.00 17.10 -5.56
C LEU A 173 -3.62 15.64 -5.86
N SER A 174 -4.42 14.98 -6.70
CA SER A 174 -4.13 13.64 -7.21
C SER A 174 -4.00 13.66 -8.73
N MET A 175 -2.88 13.16 -9.22
CA MET A 175 -2.51 13.09 -10.64
C MET A 175 -1.83 11.75 -10.93
N ASN A 176 -2.32 10.67 -10.33
CA ASN A 176 -1.71 9.37 -10.48
C ASN A 176 -1.99 8.78 -11.87
N ASN A 177 -1.00 8.12 -12.47
CA ASN A 177 -1.11 7.53 -13.80
C ASN A 177 -1.56 8.52 -14.90
N CYS A 178 -0.94 9.70 -14.93
CA CYS A 178 -1.17 10.71 -15.98
C CYS A 178 -0.05 10.73 -17.05
N GLY A 179 1.01 9.93 -16.87
CA GLY A 179 2.16 9.90 -17.78
C GLY A 179 3.16 11.04 -17.55
N LEU A 180 3.15 11.65 -16.36
CA LEU A 180 4.00 12.79 -16.02
C LEU A 180 5.49 12.42 -16.03
N LYS A 181 6.33 13.34 -16.53
CA LYS A 181 7.80 13.22 -16.52
C LYS A 181 8.49 14.18 -15.54
N ASN A 182 7.83 15.30 -15.23
CA ASN A 182 8.21 16.28 -14.22
C ASN A 182 6.94 16.84 -13.56
N ILE A 183 7.12 17.73 -12.59
CA ILE A 183 6.04 18.34 -11.80
C ILE A 183 6.18 19.87 -11.70
N ASP A 184 6.91 20.51 -12.62
CA ASP A 184 7.23 21.94 -12.49
C ASP A 184 5.98 22.84 -12.52
N GLN A 185 4.92 22.38 -13.17
CA GLN A 185 3.65 23.09 -13.29
C GLN A 185 2.88 23.24 -11.97
N ILE A 186 3.16 22.39 -10.96
CA ILE A 186 2.48 22.45 -9.65
C ILE A 186 3.27 23.18 -8.57
N VAL A 187 4.51 23.59 -8.86
CA VAL A 187 5.39 24.31 -7.92
C VAL A 187 4.74 25.58 -7.34
N PRO A 188 3.95 26.36 -8.10
CA PRO A 188 3.27 27.54 -7.54
C PRO A 188 2.22 27.21 -6.46
N LEU A 189 1.80 25.94 -6.32
CA LEU A 189 0.76 25.50 -5.39
C LEU A 189 1.33 25.25 -3.99
N ILE A 190 1.92 26.28 -3.40
CA ILE A 190 2.58 26.20 -2.08
C ILE A 190 1.64 25.86 -0.92
N THR A 191 0.33 25.91 -1.14
CA THR A 191 -0.75 25.55 -0.20
C THR A 191 -0.99 24.04 -0.11
N LEU A 192 -0.41 23.24 -1.03
CA LEU A 192 -0.55 21.79 -1.05
C LEU A 192 -0.07 21.15 0.26
N GLN A 193 -0.92 20.27 0.78
CA GLN A 193 -0.69 19.47 1.97
C GLN A 193 -0.69 17.97 1.65
N ALA A 194 -1.44 17.52 0.63
CA ALA A 194 -1.41 16.14 0.16
C ALA A 194 -1.23 16.09 -1.36
N LEU A 195 -0.30 15.25 -1.82
CA LEU A 195 0.02 15.08 -3.24
C LEU A 195 0.18 13.60 -3.59
N ASP A 196 -0.62 13.13 -4.55
CA ASP A 196 -0.45 11.82 -5.18
C ASP A 196 0.00 12.01 -6.64
N ILE A 197 1.24 11.62 -6.92
CA ILE A 197 1.85 11.60 -8.25
C ILE A 197 2.38 10.19 -8.59
N SER A 198 1.76 9.17 -7.99
CA SER A 198 2.11 7.78 -8.21
C SER A 198 1.83 7.29 -9.63
N GLU A 199 2.46 6.16 -10.00
CA GLU A 199 2.24 5.48 -11.28
C GLU A 199 2.53 6.37 -12.50
N ASN A 200 3.46 7.32 -12.36
CA ASN A 200 3.92 8.19 -13.44
C ASN A 200 5.30 7.75 -13.98
N GLN A 201 5.92 8.59 -14.81
CA GLN A 201 7.24 8.37 -15.40
C GLN A 201 8.22 9.45 -14.93
N LEU A 202 8.08 9.89 -13.67
CA LEU A 202 8.90 10.97 -13.12
C LEU A 202 10.36 10.55 -13.05
N GLN A 203 11.23 11.42 -13.56
CA GLN A 203 12.68 11.28 -13.46
C GLN A 203 13.31 12.40 -12.63
N ILE A 204 12.70 13.59 -12.68
CA ILE A 204 13.16 14.80 -12.00
C ILE A 204 12.03 15.33 -11.13
N ILE A 205 12.30 15.49 -9.83
CA ILE A 205 11.38 16.08 -8.84
C ILE A 205 12.04 17.19 -8.02
N ASP A 206 13.10 17.81 -8.53
CA ASP A 206 13.86 18.87 -7.84
C ASP A 206 12.96 19.95 -7.26
N SER A 207 11.94 20.32 -8.01
CA SER A 207 11.01 21.38 -7.65
C SER A 207 10.05 21.00 -6.52
N ILE A 208 9.94 19.72 -6.12
CA ILE A 208 9.05 19.29 -5.03
C ILE A 208 9.42 19.93 -3.70
N GLY A 209 10.71 20.20 -3.47
CA GLY A 209 11.22 20.79 -2.22
C GLY A 209 10.63 22.18 -1.92
N GLN A 210 10.02 22.82 -2.91
CA GLN A 210 9.33 24.11 -2.74
C GLN A 210 7.94 23.98 -2.11
N LEU A 211 7.36 22.77 -2.10
CA LEU A 211 6.04 22.49 -1.49
C LEU A 211 6.19 22.26 0.02
N ILE A 212 6.74 23.25 0.73
CA ILE A 212 7.13 23.15 2.15
C ILE A 212 5.98 22.81 3.13
N ASN A 213 4.74 22.99 2.71
CA ASN A 213 3.53 22.68 3.49
C ASN A 213 3.04 21.24 3.27
N LEU A 214 3.71 20.47 2.42
CA LEU A 214 3.33 19.10 2.12
C LEU A 214 3.49 18.20 3.34
N LYS A 215 2.40 17.51 3.69
CA LYS A 215 2.27 16.58 4.81
C LYS A 215 2.21 15.14 4.32
N GLU A 216 1.56 14.91 3.19
CA GLU A 216 1.36 13.58 2.62
C GLU A 216 1.85 13.56 1.16
N LEU A 217 2.72 12.60 0.84
CA LEU A 217 3.27 12.43 -0.49
C LEU A 217 3.25 10.96 -0.92
N ASP A 218 2.58 10.66 -2.02
CA ASP A 218 2.69 9.38 -2.71
C ASP A 218 3.38 9.56 -4.07
N ILE A 219 4.57 8.95 -4.22
CA ILE A 219 5.31 8.90 -5.48
C ILE A 219 5.57 7.47 -5.93
N ARG A 220 4.81 6.49 -5.44
CA ARG A 220 5.04 5.07 -5.76
C ARG A 220 5.02 4.81 -7.27
N SER A 221 5.71 3.76 -7.71
CA SER A 221 5.75 3.30 -9.09
C SER A 221 6.34 4.32 -10.08
N ASN A 222 7.25 5.19 -9.62
CA ASN A 222 8.10 6.02 -10.48
C ASN A 222 9.49 5.37 -10.62
N LYS A 223 9.85 4.93 -11.82
CA LYS A 223 10.91 3.91 -12.04
C LYS A 223 12.32 4.26 -11.55
N GLN A 224 12.73 5.54 -11.60
CA GLN A 224 14.03 6.03 -11.13
C GLN A 224 13.86 7.47 -10.67
N ILE A 225 14.01 7.73 -9.38
CA ILE A 225 13.72 9.06 -8.82
C ILE A 225 14.80 9.47 -7.83
N ASP A 226 15.33 10.69 -8.01
CA ASP A 226 16.16 11.33 -7.01
C ASP A 226 15.27 11.95 -5.94
N ILE A 227 15.36 11.43 -4.72
CA ILE A 227 14.57 11.91 -3.58
C ILE A 227 15.33 12.95 -2.73
N ALA A 228 16.52 13.39 -3.15
CA ALA A 228 17.26 14.45 -2.45
C ALA A 228 16.43 15.71 -2.14
N PRO A 229 15.51 16.16 -3.01
CA PRO A 229 14.63 17.30 -2.75
C PRO A 229 13.66 17.10 -1.56
N LEU A 230 13.38 15.86 -1.14
CA LEU A 230 12.45 15.59 -0.04
C LEU A 230 12.95 16.12 1.32
N LYS A 231 14.26 16.39 1.46
CA LYS A 231 14.83 16.99 2.69
C LYS A 231 14.20 18.33 3.06
N ASP A 232 13.75 19.08 2.05
CA ASP A 232 13.22 20.42 2.22
C ASP A 232 11.74 20.39 2.65
N LEU A 233 11.09 19.21 2.57
CA LEU A 233 9.72 18.96 3.01
C LEU A 233 9.64 18.74 4.53
N VAL A 234 9.93 19.79 5.29
CA VAL A 234 10.01 19.76 6.77
C VAL A 234 8.70 19.39 7.46
N SER A 235 7.56 19.55 6.78
CA SER A 235 6.20 19.24 7.26
C SER A 235 5.74 17.82 6.94
N LEU A 236 6.55 17.05 6.21
CA LEU A 236 6.15 15.74 5.69
C LEU A 236 6.00 14.73 6.82
N ILE A 237 4.80 14.16 6.94
CA ILE A 237 4.44 13.18 7.96
C ILE A 237 4.16 11.80 7.37
N LYS A 238 3.69 11.71 6.11
CA LYS A 238 3.41 10.46 5.39
C LYS A 238 4.12 10.45 4.05
N LEU A 239 4.77 9.34 3.74
CA LEU A 239 5.55 9.19 2.51
C LEU A 239 5.40 7.77 1.97
N ASN A 240 5.00 7.66 0.69
CA ASN A 240 4.97 6.40 -0.04
C ASN A 240 5.96 6.41 -1.21
N LEU A 241 6.95 5.52 -1.13
CA LEU A 241 8.02 5.34 -2.11
C LEU A 241 7.99 3.96 -2.78
N GLN A 242 6.91 3.18 -2.64
CA GLN A 242 6.87 1.81 -3.16
C GLN A 242 7.16 1.72 -4.66
N TYR A 243 7.80 0.65 -5.11
CA TYR A 243 8.13 0.41 -6.52
C TYR A 243 8.97 1.52 -7.20
N CYS A 244 9.71 2.30 -6.41
CA CYS A 244 10.68 3.28 -6.92
C CYS A 244 12.11 2.74 -6.83
N LYS A 245 12.94 3.03 -7.84
CA LYS A 245 14.40 2.85 -7.70
C LYS A 245 14.99 4.18 -7.25
N ILE A 246 15.59 4.17 -6.07
CA ILE A 246 16.16 5.35 -5.44
C ILE A 246 17.69 5.26 -5.54
N SER A 247 18.39 6.39 -5.69
CA SER A 247 19.86 6.38 -5.73
C SER A 247 20.44 6.38 -4.31
N GLN A 248 21.57 5.72 -4.08
CA GLN A 248 22.21 5.61 -2.75
C GLN A 248 22.48 6.97 -2.07
N ILE A 249 22.86 7.97 -2.88
CA ILE A 249 23.19 9.32 -2.40
C ILE A 249 21.97 10.07 -1.86
N SER A 250 20.80 9.80 -2.45
CA SER A 250 19.54 10.48 -2.09
C SER A 250 18.96 10.04 -0.73
N ILE A 251 19.49 8.97 -0.14
CA ILE A 251 18.93 8.33 1.06
C ILE A 251 19.30 9.06 2.34
N LEU A 252 20.42 9.80 2.35
CA LEU A 252 20.84 10.66 3.47
C LEU A 252 19.83 11.75 3.80
N TYR A 253 18.95 12.09 2.86
CA TYR A 253 17.98 13.17 2.97
C TYR A 253 16.72 12.78 3.75
N ILE A 254 16.42 11.48 3.88
CA ILE A 254 15.31 10.97 4.70
C ILE A 254 15.52 11.29 6.19
N GLU A 255 16.77 11.41 6.65
CA GLU A 255 17.07 11.80 8.04
C GLU A 255 16.55 13.20 8.39
N GLN A 256 16.34 14.06 7.39
CA GLN A 256 15.92 15.45 7.59
C GLN A 256 14.39 15.61 7.57
N CYS A 257 13.67 14.65 6.98
CA CYS A 257 12.21 14.61 7.02
C CYS A 257 11.76 14.26 8.45
N LYS A 258 10.80 14.98 9.05
CA LYS A 258 10.27 14.65 10.38
C LYS A 258 9.08 13.69 10.28
N LEU A 259 9.33 12.49 9.79
CA LEU A 259 8.29 11.51 9.52
C LEU A 259 7.70 10.99 10.85
N ARG A 260 6.38 11.05 10.99
CA ARG A 260 5.67 10.64 12.22
C ARG A 260 4.63 9.56 11.97
N ASP A 261 4.00 9.60 10.80
CA ASP A 261 2.90 8.72 10.43
C ASP A 261 3.29 7.87 9.20
N ASN A 262 2.40 6.99 8.76
CA ASN A 262 2.52 6.03 7.66
C ASN A 262 3.64 6.31 6.64
N VAL A 263 4.77 5.63 6.84
CA VAL A 263 5.86 5.55 5.88
C VAL A 263 5.79 4.19 5.18
N THR A 264 5.52 4.22 3.89
CA THR A 264 5.46 3.03 3.04
C THR A 264 6.63 3.10 2.07
N LEU A 265 7.52 2.11 2.11
CA LEU A 265 8.79 2.16 1.39
C LEU A 265 8.93 0.89 0.55
N SER A 266 9.37 1.00 -0.70
CA SER A 266 10.05 -0.14 -1.32
C SER A 266 11.48 -0.18 -0.81
N LEU A 267 11.83 -1.35 -0.31
CA LEU A 267 13.07 -1.63 0.38
C LEU A 267 14.29 -1.38 -0.52
N MET A 268 15.08 -0.40 -0.11
CA MET A 268 16.53 -0.45 -0.30
C MET A 268 17.18 -0.45 1.07
N GLN A 269 18.19 -1.29 1.27
CA GLN A 269 18.94 -1.48 2.52
C GLN A 269 19.30 -0.16 3.23
N GLU A 270 19.72 0.84 2.46
CA GLU A 270 20.22 2.10 3.00
C GLU A 270 19.12 2.97 3.60
N ILE A 271 17.88 2.88 3.08
CA ILE A 271 16.75 3.65 3.62
C ILE A 271 16.44 3.19 5.04
N PHE A 272 16.46 1.87 5.28
CA PHE A 272 16.21 1.29 6.59
C PHE A 272 17.22 1.73 7.64
N ASN A 273 18.49 1.88 7.27
CA ASN A 273 19.51 2.35 8.21
C ASN A 273 19.26 3.78 8.69
N ASN A 274 18.68 4.63 7.84
CA ASN A 274 18.41 6.03 8.16
C ASN A 274 17.12 6.23 8.96
N LEU A 275 16.21 5.24 8.99
CA LEU A 275 15.00 5.29 9.82
C LEU A 275 15.30 5.35 11.33
N ARG A 276 16.51 5.00 11.79
CA ARG A 276 16.90 5.10 13.22
C ARG A 276 16.71 6.51 13.79
N ASN A 277 16.77 7.52 12.93
CA ASN A 277 16.61 8.93 13.29
C ASN A 277 15.14 9.38 13.29
N GLN A 278 14.19 8.47 13.05
CA GLN A 278 12.75 8.70 13.03
C GLN A 278 12.03 7.93 14.16
N PRO A 279 12.34 8.21 15.45
CA PRO A 279 11.83 7.43 16.58
C PRO A 279 10.31 7.54 16.79
N ASP A 280 9.68 8.53 16.14
CA ASP A 280 8.25 8.80 16.25
C ASP A 280 7.39 8.02 15.26
N LEU A 281 7.99 7.23 14.35
CA LEU A 281 7.27 6.44 13.36
C LEU A 281 6.32 5.41 13.99
N GLN A 282 5.08 5.39 13.49
CA GLN A 282 4.05 4.44 13.91
C GLN A 282 3.81 3.32 12.90
N TYR A 283 4.01 3.59 11.61
CA TYR A 283 3.72 2.64 10.54
C TYR A 283 4.88 2.55 9.56
N VAL A 284 5.35 1.33 9.34
CA VAL A 284 6.34 0.98 8.32
C VAL A 284 5.81 -0.20 7.50
N HIS A 285 5.66 0.03 6.20
CA HIS A 285 5.32 -1.04 5.25
C HIS A 285 6.44 -1.17 4.24
N ALA A 286 7.03 -2.35 4.23
CA ALA A 286 8.19 -2.70 3.45
C ALA A 286 7.88 -4.02 2.74
N VAL A 287 7.62 -3.94 1.44
CA VAL A 287 7.44 -5.10 0.57
C VAL A 287 8.51 -5.05 -0.48
N ASP A 288 9.22 -6.17 -0.64
CA ASP A 288 10.32 -6.28 -1.58
C ASP A 288 10.12 -7.46 -2.51
N GLN A 289 10.06 -7.20 -3.81
CA GLN A 289 10.10 -8.24 -4.84
C GLN A 289 11.47 -8.29 -5.54
N THR A 290 12.41 -7.44 -5.13
CA THR A 290 13.70 -7.21 -5.79
C THR A 290 14.90 -7.68 -4.96
N CYS A 291 14.80 -7.75 -3.63
CA CYS A 291 15.88 -8.20 -2.76
C CYS A 291 16.05 -9.72 -2.76
N HIS A 292 16.69 -10.23 -3.81
CA HIS A 292 17.05 -11.64 -3.89
C HIS A 292 18.17 -12.06 -2.90
N ASN A 293 18.80 -11.16 -2.10
CA ASN A 293 20.04 -11.53 -1.40
C ASN A 293 20.46 -10.83 -0.08
N TYR A 294 19.60 -10.08 0.64
CA TYR A 294 20.08 -9.35 1.84
C TYR A 294 19.84 -10.07 3.18
N ILE A 295 20.91 -10.15 4.00
CA ILE A 295 21.04 -10.90 5.26
C ILE A 295 20.42 -10.14 6.47
N ILE A 296 20.07 -10.84 7.55
CA ILE A 296 19.48 -10.35 8.82
C ILE A 296 20.11 -9.07 9.43
N GLN A 297 21.37 -8.72 9.14
CA GLN A 297 22.03 -7.52 9.70
C GLN A 297 21.35 -6.19 9.33
N HIS A 298 20.50 -6.16 8.30
CA HIS A 298 19.97 -4.92 7.71
C HIS A 298 18.74 -4.34 8.43
N TYR A 299 18.09 -5.10 9.30
CA TYR A 299 16.89 -4.65 10.03
C TYR A 299 17.17 -4.28 11.48
N ILE A 300 18.44 -4.22 11.89
CA ILE A 300 18.81 -3.85 13.27
C ILE A 300 18.25 -2.48 13.67
N THR A 301 18.04 -1.60 12.70
CA THR A 301 17.43 -0.28 12.90
C THR A 301 16.02 -0.34 13.46
N LEU A 302 15.24 -1.37 13.13
CA LEU A 302 13.87 -1.53 13.63
C LEU A 302 13.82 -1.54 15.16
N GLN A 303 14.87 -2.02 15.83
CA GLN A 303 14.94 -2.07 17.29
C GLN A 303 14.83 -0.68 17.97
N TYR A 304 15.11 0.41 17.22
CA TYR A 304 15.01 1.79 17.72
C TYR A 304 13.61 2.40 17.54
N LEU A 305 12.75 1.81 16.70
CA LEU A 305 11.44 2.35 16.32
C LEU A 305 10.32 1.90 17.28
N LYS A 306 10.50 2.16 18.58
CA LYS A 306 9.65 1.60 19.65
C LYS A 306 8.19 2.06 19.65
N LYS A 307 7.86 3.11 18.89
CA LYS A 307 6.49 3.62 18.72
C LYS A 307 5.73 2.95 17.56
N LEU A 308 6.36 2.03 16.82
CA LEU A 308 5.67 1.29 15.77
C LEU A 308 4.46 0.52 16.31
N THR A 309 3.32 0.74 15.68
CA THR A 309 2.06 0.01 15.85
C THR A 309 1.81 -0.91 14.66
N ASN A 310 2.30 -0.57 13.47
CA ASN A 310 2.06 -1.36 12.26
C ASN A 310 3.38 -1.61 11.52
N LEU A 311 3.68 -2.88 11.29
CA LEU A 311 4.89 -3.30 10.59
C LEU A 311 4.55 -4.38 9.58
N ASN A 312 4.75 -4.09 8.29
CA ASN A 312 4.68 -5.10 7.23
C ASN A 312 6.09 -5.30 6.65
N LEU A 313 6.58 -6.54 6.75
CA LEU A 313 7.85 -7.04 6.22
C LEU A 313 7.61 -8.29 5.35
N GLU A 314 6.47 -8.35 4.66
CA GLU A 314 6.15 -9.44 3.75
C GLU A 314 7.16 -9.51 2.59
N SER A 315 7.54 -10.72 2.19
CA SER A 315 8.46 -10.97 1.06
C SER A 315 9.86 -10.35 1.23
N CYS A 316 10.28 -10.07 2.47
CA CYS A 316 11.57 -9.43 2.77
C CYS A 316 12.77 -10.39 2.86
N ASN A 317 12.60 -11.67 2.50
CA ASN A 317 13.65 -12.70 2.59
C ASN A 317 14.25 -12.85 4.02
N LEU A 318 13.49 -12.54 5.06
CA LEU A 318 13.90 -12.62 6.46
C LEU A 318 14.17 -14.06 6.87
N VAL A 319 15.24 -14.29 7.63
CA VAL A 319 15.58 -15.61 8.21
C VAL A 319 15.39 -15.64 9.74
N SER A 320 15.37 -14.45 10.36
CA SER A 320 15.16 -14.28 11.80
C SER A 320 14.50 -12.92 12.06
N VAL A 321 13.80 -12.82 13.20
CA VAL A 321 13.02 -11.65 13.62
C VAL A 321 13.40 -11.17 15.03
N TYR A 322 14.58 -11.55 15.55
CA TYR A 322 15.01 -11.15 16.91
C TYR A 322 15.05 -9.63 17.11
N VAL A 323 15.28 -8.88 16.03
CA VAL A 323 15.33 -7.41 16.02
C VAL A 323 13.99 -6.78 16.37
N LEU A 324 12.89 -7.52 16.26
CA LEU A 324 11.55 -7.06 16.58
C LEU A 324 11.23 -7.12 18.08
N ARG A 325 12.06 -7.76 18.90
CA ARG A 325 11.83 -7.90 20.37
C ARG A 325 11.47 -6.60 21.09
N PRO A 326 12.07 -5.44 20.76
CA PRO A 326 11.74 -4.18 21.46
C PRO A 326 10.41 -3.56 21.03
N LEU A 327 9.77 -4.07 19.97
CA LEU A 327 8.58 -3.49 19.34
C LEU A 327 7.28 -3.98 20.00
N ILE A 328 7.17 -3.82 21.31
CA ILE A 328 6.03 -4.30 22.12
C ILE A 328 4.72 -3.56 21.85
N ASN A 329 4.76 -2.44 21.11
CA ASN A 329 3.60 -1.63 20.78
C ASN A 329 2.89 -2.04 19.49
N LEU A 330 3.39 -3.06 18.78
CA LEU A 330 2.79 -3.52 17.53
C LEU A 330 1.36 -4.03 17.75
N GLU A 331 0.46 -3.55 16.90
CA GLU A 331 -0.94 -3.92 16.73
C GLU A 331 -1.13 -4.76 15.46
N TYR A 332 -0.33 -4.49 14.41
CA TYR A 332 -0.27 -5.25 13.17
C TYR A 332 1.18 -5.65 12.85
N LEU A 333 1.41 -6.94 12.58
CA LEU A 333 2.69 -7.45 12.10
C LEU A 333 2.48 -8.47 10.99
N ASN A 334 2.95 -8.16 9.79
CA ASN A 334 3.00 -9.11 8.68
C ASN A 334 4.46 -9.47 8.37
N ILE A 335 4.83 -10.73 8.56
CA ILE A 335 6.15 -11.30 8.24
C ILE A 335 6.01 -12.51 7.31
N SER A 336 4.94 -12.54 6.54
CA SER A 336 4.61 -13.62 5.62
C SER A 336 5.56 -13.68 4.43
N ASN A 337 5.59 -14.80 3.72
CA ASN A 337 6.42 -14.97 2.50
C ASN A 337 7.92 -14.72 2.75
N ASN A 338 8.45 -15.19 3.90
CA ASN A 338 9.85 -15.05 4.28
C ASN A 338 10.54 -16.43 4.40
N LYS A 339 11.77 -16.47 4.92
CA LYS A 339 12.56 -17.69 5.16
C LYS A 339 12.82 -17.92 6.66
N ILE A 340 11.91 -17.47 7.51
CA ILE A 340 12.08 -17.49 8.98
C ILE A 340 12.01 -18.94 9.46
N VAL A 341 12.97 -19.35 10.29
CA VAL A 341 13.03 -20.70 10.86
C VAL A 341 12.56 -20.73 12.32
N TYR A 342 12.82 -19.65 13.06
CA TYR A 342 12.48 -19.52 14.48
C TYR A 342 11.81 -18.18 14.74
N LEU A 343 10.71 -18.19 15.50
CA LEU A 343 10.04 -16.97 15.96
C LEU A 343 10.70 -16.42 17.22
N ASP A 344 11.91 -15.89 17.05
CA ASP A 344 12.74 -15.33 18.11
C ASP A 344 12.43 -13.86 18.46
N ALA A 345 11.35 -13.30 17.91
CA ALA A 345 10.86 -11.94 18.19
C ALA A 345 10.24 -11.75 19.57
N ASN A 346 10.04 -12.81 20.35
CA ASN A 346 9.36 -12.77 21.65
C ASN A 346 7.91 -12.23 21.55
N ILE A 347 7.17 -12.73 20.54
CA ILE A 347 5.82 -12.29 20.17
C ILE A 347 4.86 -12.24 21.37
N LYS A 348 4.99 -13.16 22.35
CA LYS A 348 4.21 -13.17 23.59
C LYS A 348 4.21 -11.85 24.39
N GLU A 349 5.24 -11.01 24.25
CA GLU A 349 5.32 -9.71 24.92
C GLU A 349 4.61 -8.59 24.14
N MET A 350 4.25 -8.82 22.86
CA MET A 350 3.54 -7.88 22.00
C MET A 350 2.03 -7.90 22.29
N LYS A 351 1.65 -7.55 23.52
CA LYS A 351 0.26 -7.71 24.03
C LYS A 351 -0.81 -6.93 23.26
N LYS A 352 -0.41 -5.94 22.46
CA LYS A 352 -1.30 -5.14 21.62
C LYS A 352 -1.53 -5.76 20.24
N LEU A 353 -0.83 -6.84 19.90
CA LEU A 353 -0.87 -7.43 18.57
C LEU A 353 -2.25 -8.06 18.33
N GLU A 354 -3.00 -7.46 17.42
CA GLU A 354 -4.35 -7.92 17.03
C GLU A 354 -4.29 -8.70 15.72
N ASN A 355 -3.43 -8.27 14.79
CA ASN A 355 -3.29 -8.86 13.47
C ASN A 355 -1.85 -9.34 13.26
N PHE A 356 -1.67 -10.64 13.05
CA PHE A 356 -0.35 -11.23 12.85
C PHE A 356 -0.36 -12.28 11.74
N SER A 357 0.36 -11.99 10.66
CA SER A 357 0.47 -12.88 9.50
C SER A 357 1.92 -13.39 9.38
N VAL A 358 2.07 -14.72 9.29
CA VAL A 358 3.37 -15.41 9.29
C VAL A 358 3.44 -16.56 8.29
N ASN A 359 2.40 -16.74 7.47
CA ASN A 359 2.32 -17.79 6.47
C ASN A 359 3.50 -17.77 5.49
N ASN A 360 3.73 -18.90 4.83
CA ASN A 360 4.81 -19.07 3.84
C ASN A 360 6.20 -18.74 4.42
N ASN A 361 6.52 -19.34 5.58
CA ASN A 361 7.84 -19.36 6.21
C ASN A 361 8.35 -20.80 6.41
N LEU A 362 9.50 -20.96 7.07
CA LEU A 362 10.13 -22.26 7.40
C LEU A 362 10.06 -22.59 8.90
N ILE A 363 9.07 -22.04 9.61
CA ILE A 363 8.94 -22.17 11.06
C ILE A 363 8.47 -23.58 11.41
N SER A 364 9.21 -24.24 12.31
CA SER A 364 8.88 -25.59 12.80
C SER A 364 8.36 -25.62 14.24
N ASP A 365 8.51 -24.54 15.00
CA ASP A 365 8.11 -24.43 16.41
C ASP A 365 7.26 -23.17 16.62
N PHE A 366 5.99 -23.38 16.94
CA PHE A 366 4.98 -22.36 17.16
C PHE A 366 4.67 -22.12 18.65
N SER A 367 5.41 -22.75 19.56
CA SER A 367 5.17 -22.65 21.02
C SER A 367 5.17 -21.21 21.55
N SER A 368 5.90 -20.30 20.89
CA SER A 368 5.93 -18.87 21.24
C SER A 368 4.66 -18.11 20.82
N LEU A 369 3.92 -18.62 19.83
CA LEU A 369 2.64 -18.09 19.38
C LEU A 369 1.47 -18.64 20.19
N GLU A 370 1.51 -19.92 20.54
CA GLU A 370 0.50 -20.55 21.40
C GLU A 370 0.36 -19.85 22.77
N GLN A 371 1.41 -19.17 23.22
CA GLN A 371 1.43 -18.38 24.45
C GLN A 371 0.90 -16.94 24.28
N HIS A 372 0.52 -16.54 23.07
CA HIS A 372 0.05 -15.19 22.79
C HIS A 372 -1.41 -15.01 23.24
N PRO A 373 -1.77 -13.90 23.92
CA PRO A 373 -3.12 -13.70 24.46
C PRO A 373 -4.23 -13.72 23.39
N ASN A 374 -3.91 -13.31 22.16
CA ASN A 374 -4.85 -13.24 21.04
C ASN A 374 -4.70 -14.43 20.05
N TYR A 375 -4.04 -15.52 20.43
CA TYR A 375 -3.78 -16.66 19.54
C TYR A 375 -5.03 -17.18 18.81
N ASN A 376 -6.19 -17.21 19.50
CA ASN A 376 -7.46 -17.71 18.95
C ASN A 376 -8.16 -16.76 17.97
N ASN A 377 -7.71 -15.51 17.84
CA ASN A 377 -8.25 -14.51 16.91
C ASN A 377 -7.40 -14.37 15.63
N LEU A 378 -6.29 -15.10 15.56
CA LEU A 378 -5.38 -15.07 14.42
C LEU A 378 -5.88 -16.11 13.43
N ASP A 379 -6.21 -15.69 12.21
CA ASP A 379 -6.90 -16.51 11.21
C ASP A 379 -6.16 -17.83 10.97
N GLU A 380 -6.88 -18.97 10.93
CA GLU A 380 -6.26 -20.29 10.66
C GLU A 380 -5.56 -20.33 9.28
N ASP A 381 -5.99 -19.46 8.35
CA ASP A 381 -5.38 -19.30 7.04
C ASP A 381 -4.02 -18.54 7.08
N ASP A 382 -3.78 -17.73 8.11
CA ASP A 382 -2.53 -16.97 8.32
C ASP A 382 -1.36 -17.83 8.84
N TYR A 383 -1.62 -19.08 9.24
CA TYR A 383 -0.60 -20.05 9.70
C TYR A 383 -0.47 -21.29 8.82
N ARG A 384 -0.94 -21.27 7.56
CA ARG A 384 -0.59 -22.30 6.57
C ARG A 384 0.89 -22.21 6.15
N CYS A 385 1.77 -22.21 7.13
CA CYS A 385 3.14 -22.69 7.02
C CYS A 385 3.09 -24.18 6.68
N PHE A 386 4.10 -24.67 5.97
CA PHE A 386 4.35 -26.11 5.86
C PHE A 386 4.45 -26.69 7.27
N ASN A 387 3.36 -27.24 7.80
CA ASN A 387 3.34 -27.89 9.09
C ASN A 387 4.02 -29.26 8.93
N ILE A 388 5.36 -29.27 8.99
CA ILE A 388 6.17 -30.49 8.89
C ILE A 388 5.88 -31.43 10.08
N SER A 389 5.20 -30.95 11.13
CA SER A 389 4.89 -31.77 12.31
C SER A 389 3.73 -32.77 12.11
N GLU A 390 2.90 -32.60 11.07
CA GLU A 390 1.73 -33.47 10.82
C GLU A 390 1.87 -34.41 9.61
N GLN A 391 3.00 -34.38 8.91
CA GLN A 391 3.34 -35.42 7.92
C GLN A 391 4.63 -36.12 8.32
N LYS A 392 4.59 -37.45 8.33
CA LYS A 392 5.77 -38.34 8.49
C LYS A 392 6.99 -37.73 7.80
N GLU A 393 8.13 -37.75 8.49
CA GLU A 393 9.43 -37.28 7.99
C GLU A 393 9.55 -37.50 6.47
N PRO A 394 9.76 -36.43 5.66
CA PRO A 394 9.83 -36.58 4.22
C PRO A 394 10.97 -37.52 3.87
N SER A 395 10.68 -38.48 3.01
CA SER A 395 11.65 -39.47 2.60
C SER A 395 12.83 -38.79 1.89
N LYS A 396 14.01 -39.41 1.96
CA LYS A 396 15.22 -38.92 1.29
C LYS A 396 15.00 -38.64 -0.21
N GLU A 397 14.06 -39.32 -0.85
CA GLU A 397 13.66 -39.12 -2.25
C GLU A 397 12.81 -37.87 -2.49
N GLU A 398 11.96 -37.48 -1.54
CA GLU A 398 11.14 -36.25 -1.63
C GLU A 398 11.99 -35.00 -1.44
N LEU A 399 12.95 -35.05 -0.51
CA LEU A 399 13.99 -34.01 -0.37
C LEU A 399 14.83 -33.88 -1.65
N CYS A 400 15.23 -34.99 -2.28
CA CYS A 400 15.97 -34.95 -3.54
C CYS A 400 15.13 -34.45 -4.73
N LYS A 401 13.81 -34.67 -4.73
CA LYS A 401 12.89 -34.11 -5.75
C LYS A 401 12.69 -32.61 -5.58
N ALA A 402 12.53 -32.12 -4.34
CA ALA A 402 12.41 -30.70 -4.05
C ALA A 402 13.67 -29.91 -4.44
N ILE A 403 14.86 -30.50 -4.26
CA ILE A 403 16.14 -29.91 -4.70
C ILE A 403 16.24 -29.85 -6.24
N LYS A 404 15.70 -30.85 -6.96
CA LYS A 404 15.66 -30.85 -8.44
C LYS A 404 14.64 -29.90 -9.05
N ILE A 405 13.50 -29.68 -8.39
CA ILE A 405 12.44 -28.80 -8.89
C ILE A 405 12.84 -27.31 -8.78
N ASN A 406 13.69 -26.96 -7.81
CA ASN A 406 14.13 -25.58 -7.56
C ASN A 406 15.40 -25.14 -8.33
N ASN A 407 15.89 -25.93 -9.28
CA ASN A 407 17.02 -25.57 -10.15
C ASN A 407 18.25 -24.98 -9.39
N ILE A 408 18.55 -25.52 -8.21
CA ILE A 408 19.80 -25.19 -7.51
C ILE A 408 20.90 -26.00 -8.22
N GLU A 409 21.63 -25.38 -9.13
CA GLU A 409 22.85 -25.96 -9.71
C GLU A 409 23.92 -26.07 -8.61
N CYS A 410 24.17 -27.30 -8.13
CA CYS A 410 25.40 -27.61 -7.43
C CYS A 410 26.56 -27.58 -8.45
N PRO A 411 27.65 -26.81 -8.22
CA PRO A 411 28.81 -26.89 -9.08
C PRO A 411 29.42 -28.30 -8.99
N ASN A 412 29.77 -28.84 -10.16
CA ASN A 412 30.29 -30.19 -10.36
C ASN A 412 31.40 -30.58 -9.38
N ILE A 413 31.08 -31.41 -8.38
CA ILE A 413 32.08 -32.20 -7.64
C ILE A 413 31.98 -33.64 -8.09
N GLN A 414 33.00 -34.12 -8.79
CA GLN A 414 33.06 -35.50 -9.30
C GLN A 414 32.97 -36.52 -8.15
N LEU A 415 31.95 -37.36 -8.21
CA LEU A 415 31.51 -38.40 -7.27
C LEU A 415 32.55 -39.48 -6.86
N LYS A 416 33.82 -39.40 -7.27
CA LYS A 416 34.85 -40.40 -6.95
C LYS A 416 35.71 -40.10 -5.71
N GLN A 417 35.65 -38.89 -5.14
CA GLN A 417 36.42 -38.55 -3.92
C GLN A 417 35.65 -38.72 -2.60
N ILE A 418 34.33 -38.97 -2.65
CA ILE A 418 33.46 -39.03 -1.46
C ILE A 418 33.61 -40.32 -0.65
N GLN A 419 34.12 -41.42 -1.24
CA GLN A 419 34.25 -42.69 -0.52
C GLN A 419 35.35 -42.70 0.56
N ASN A 420 36.40 -41.87 0.41
CA ASN A 420 37.53 -41.85 1.36
C ASN A 420 37.36 -40.86 2.53
N GLN A 421 36.48 -39.86 2.41
CA GLN A 421 36.20 -38.90 3.49
C GLN A 421 35.07 -39.34 4.44
N HIS A 422 34.27 -40.34 4.05
CA HIS A 422 33.19 -40.86 4.89
C HIS A 422 33.69 -41.57 6.15
N GLN A 423 34.90 -42.15 6.14
CA GLN A 423 35.47 -42.85 7.29
C GLN A 423 35.96 -41.86 8.37
N SER A 424 36.58 -40.75 7.97
CA SER A 424 37.09 -39.71 8.87
C SER A 424 35.96 -38.87 9.47
N LEU A 425 34.94 -38.53 8.67
CA LEU A 425 33.73 -37.84 9.15
C LEU A 425 32.91 -38.70 10.13
N LYS A 426 32.78 -40.01 9.88
CA LYS A 426 32.05 -40.92 10.78
C LYS A 426 32.81 -41.14 12.11
N THR A 427 34.14 -41.12 12.07
CA THR A 427 34.98 -41.20 13.28
C THR A 427 34.93 -39.90 14.08
N ALA A 428 34.94 -38.73 13.42
CA ALA A 428 34.76 -37.43 14.05
C ALA A 428 33.35 -37.27 14.67
N PHE A 429 32.31 -37.71 13.95
CA PHE A 429 30.92 -37.64 14.42
C PHE A 429 30.67 -38.57 15.62
N ASN A 430 31.30 -39.75 15.65
CA ASN A 430 31.21 -40.67 16.78
C ASN A 430 32.02 -40.19 18.00
N SER A 431 33.16 -39.52 17.78
CA SER A 431 33.91 -38.83 18.85
C SER A 431 33.11 -37.68 19.44
N PHE A 432 32.46 -36.87 18.58
CA PHE A 432 31.61 -35.74 18.95
C PHE A 432 30.34 -36.20 19.70
N LYS A 433 29.74 -37.32 19.29
CA LYS A 433 28.59 -37.94 19.99
C LYS A 433 28.97 -38.44 21.39
N LYS A 434 30.21 -38.93 21.57
CA LYS A 434 30.75 -39.33 22.87
C LYS A 434 30.98 -38.10 23.78
N GLU A 435 31.46 -37.00 23.21
CA GLU A 435 31.69 -35.73 23.91
C GLU A 435 30.38 -35.05 24.34
N ILE A 436 29.34 -35.10 23.50
CA ILE A 436 27.98 -34.61 23.83
C ILE A 436 27.38 -35.38 25.02
N ASN A 437 27.50 -36.71 25.02
CA ASN A 437 26.97 -37.54 26.11
C ASN A 437 27.73 -37.35 27.43
N THR A 438 29.00 -36.95 27.38
CA THR A 438 29.81 -36.65 28.58
C THR A 438 29.51 -35.24 29.12
N THR A 439 29.13 -34.30 28.24
CA THR A 439 28.82 -32.90 28.61
C THR A 439 27.40 -32.73 29.14
N MET A 440 26.46 -33.61 28.74
CA MET A 440 25.07 -33.62 29.20
C MET A 440 24.91 -34.00 30.69
N SER A 441 25.95 -34.50 31.37
CA SER A 441 25.87 -34.84 32.79
C SER A 441 26.03 -33.65 33.75
N ASN A 442 26.42 -32.46 33.27
CA ASN A 442 26.66 -31.29 34.13
C ASN A 442 25.94 -30.03 33.63
N ALA A 443 25.29 -29.38 34.58
CA ALA A 443 24.12 -28.54 34.39
C ALA A 443 24.35 -27.12 33.82
N ARG A 444 23.30 -26.65 33.14
CA ARG A 444 22.75 -25.27 33.03
C ARG A 444 23.59 -24.10 32.51
N GLN A 445 24.91 -24.16 32.34
CA GLN A 445 25.70 -23.02 31.80
C GLN A 445 26.11 -23.12 30.32
N SER A 446 25.84 -24.26 29.66
CA SER A 446 26.34 -24.56 28.31
C SER A 446 25.44 -24.09 27.15
N LYS A 447 24.17 -23.72 27.37
CA LYS A 447 23.24 -23.35 26.27
C LYS A 447 23.62 -22.06 25.52
N ILE A 448 24.25 -21.08 26.19
CA ILE A 448 24.63 -19.80 25.56
C ILE A 448 25.93 -19.95 24.73
N GLN A 449 26.87 -20.80 25.17
CA GLN A 449 28.09 -21.09 24.40
C GLN A 449 27.84 -22.07 23.25
N PHE A 450 26.82 -22.94 23.34
CA PHE A 450 26.47 -23.92 22.30
C PHE A 450 25.91 -23.23 21.05
N THR A 451 25.06 -22.22 21.21
CA THR A 451 24.49 -21.45 20.08
C THR A 451 25.54 -20.60 19.38
N ALA A 452 26.49 -20.00 20.11
CA ALA A 452 27.58 -19.22 19.53
C ALA A 452 28.56 -20.08 18.70
N LYS A 453 28.82 -21.33 19.12
CA LYS A 453 29.70 -22.25 18.38
C LYS A 453 29.05 -22.83 17.11
N ILE A 454 27.73 -23.08 17.11
CA ILE A 454 27.01 -23.53 15.90
C ILE A 454 26.95 -22.39 14.87
N ILE A 455 26.75 -21.15 15.30
CA ILE A 455 26.81 -19.97 14.43
C ILE A 455 28.21 -19.80 13.83
N HIS A 456 29.27 -20.02 14.63
CA HIS A 456 30.64 -19.91 14.13
C HIS A 456 31.01 -21.03 13.12
N ILE A 457 30.48 -22.24 13.29
CA ILE A 457 30.65 -23.37 12.36
C ILE A 457 29.90 -23.11 11.04
N PHE A 458 28.68 -22.55 11.09
CA PHE A 458 27.96 -22.13 9.87
C PHE A 458 28.66 -20.98 9.13
N GLN A 459 29.31 -20.06 9.85
CA GLN A 459 30.13 -18.98 9.26
C GLN A 459 31.46 -19.48 8.66
N TYR A 460 32.00 -20.59 9.16
CA TYR A 460 33.23 -21.20 8.65
C TYR A 460 32.97 -22.06 7.40
N LEU A 461 31.81 -22.74 7.34
CA LEU A 461 31.41 -23.58 6.21
C LEU A 461 30.94 -22.79 4.98
N ASN A 462 30.52 -21.53 5.15
CA ASN A 462 30.21 -20.61 4.04
C ASN A 462 31.42 -19.80 3.53
N LYS A 463 32.63 -20.10 4.00
CA LYS A 463 33.87 -19.38 3.62
C LYS A 463 34.85 -20.20 2.78
N SER A 464 34.45 -21.36 2.27
CA SER A 464 35.27 -22.11 1.33
C SER A 464 34.64 -22.13 -0.06
N GLU A 465 34.85 -21.04 -0.81
CA GLU A 465 35.45 -21.13 -2.15
C GLU A 465 35.86 -19.71 -2.64
N PHE A 466 37.18 -19.55 -2.79
CA PHE A 466 37.93 -18.52 -3.53
C PHE A 466 37.93 -17.05 -3.08
N VAL A 467 38.86 -16.78 -2.14
CA VAL A 467 39.81 -15.67 -2.28
C VAL A 467 40.81 -16.08 -3.37
N ASP A 468 40.69 -15.50 -4.57
CA ASP A 468 41.80 -15.14 -5.48
C ASP A 468 41.26 -14.52 -6.79
N GLN A 469 40.95 -13.21 -6.72
CA GLN A 469 41.31 -12.12 -7.64
C GLN A 469 40.45 -10.89 -7.38
#